data_AF-Q46VF7-F1
#
_entry.id   AF-Q46VF7-F1
#
_cell.length_a   1.000
_cell.length_b   1.000
_cell.length_c   1.000
_cell.angle_alpha   90.00
_cell.angle_beta   90.00
_cell.angle_gamma   90.00
#
_symmetry.space_group_name_H-M   'P 1'
#
loop_
_entity.id
_entity.type
_entity.pdbx_description
1 polymer ?
#
loop_
_entity_poly.entity_id
_entity_poly.type
_entity_poly.pdbx_seq_one_letter_code
_entity_poly.pdbx_strand_id
1 'polypeptide(L)' 'MKPANARGLALARSDIDVLGKEVAGFDPNRYFDQQDLQAARAAAQRWPLLASLLGYDSAVPVLAGNDDHA' A
#
# COMPACT_ATOMS: atom_id res chain seq x y z
N MET A 1 25.76 4.63 18.25
CA MET A 1 24.88 4.93 17.09
C MET A 1 23.46 4.59 17.47
N LYS A 2 22.57 5.58 17.54
CA LYS A 2 21.14 5.39 17.82
C LYS A 2 20.46 5.12 16.46
N PRO A 3 19.62 4.08 16.30
CA PRO A 3 18.99 3.83 15.01
C PRO A 3 18.14 5.04 14.63
N ALA A 4 18.38 5.58 13.43
CA ALA A 4 17.57 6.64 12.88
C ALA A 4 16.13 6.09 12.76
N ASN A 5 15.22 6.70 13.52
CA ASN A 5 13.80 6.40 13.46
C ASN A 5 13.35 6.46 12.00
N ALA A 6 12.89 5.35 11.45
CA ALA A 6 12.07 5.31 10.23
C ALA A 6 10.68 5.94 10.43
N ARG A 7 10.54 6.89 11.36
CA ARG A 7 9.33 7.71 11.61
C ARG A 7 9.34 9.02 10.81
N GLY A 8 10.24 9.15 9.84
CA GLY A 8 10.53 10.40 9.15
C GLY A 8 10.35 10.36 7.63
N LEU A 9 9.81 9.28 7.05
CA LEU A 9 9.12 9.46 5.79
C LEU A 9 7.82 10.14 6.18
N ALA A 10 7.77 11.47 6.04
CA ALA A 10 6.50 12.13 5.87
C ALA A 10 5.84 11.38 4.70
N LEU A 11 4.91 10.47 5.02
CA LEU A 11 3.92 9.99 4.07
C LEU A 11 3.45 11.26 3.40
N ALA A 12 3.81 11.42 2.12
CA ALA A 12 3.38 12.57 1.35
C ALA A 12 1.89 12.68 1.60
N ARG A 13 1.46 13.81 2.16
CA ARG A 13 0.11 13.98 2.68
C ARG A 13 -0.83 13.70 1.51
N SER A 14 -1.52 12.56 1.52
CA SER A 14 -2.36 12.13 0.40
C SER A 14 -3.45 13.19 0.19
N ASP A 15 -3.81 13.44 -1.07
CA ASP A 15 -4.90 14.37 -1.38
C ASP A 15 -6.20 13.96 -0.66
N ILE A 16 -6.41 12.66 -0.42
CA ILE A 16 -7.54 12.13 0.33
C ILE A 16 -7.51 12.59 1.80
N ASP A 17 -6.33 12.59 2.45
CA ASP A 17 -6.15 13.06 3.83
C ASP A 17 -6.33 14.58 3.95
N VAL A 18 -5.96 15.31 2.91
CA VAL A 18 -6.20 16.76 2.83
C VAL A 18 -7.68 17.03 2.71
N LEU A 19 -8.37 16.36 1.79
CA LEU A 19 -9.81 16.52 1.59
C LEU A 19 -10.62 16.14 2.84
N GLY A 20 -10.24 15.10 3.57
CA GLY A 20 -10.90 14.73 4.83
C GLY A 20 -10.78 15.75 5.96
N LYS A 21 -9.81 16.67 5.88
CA LYS A 21 -9.65 17.76 6.87
C LYS A 21 -10.35 19.03 6.43
N GLU A 22 -10.34 19.33 5.14
CA GLU A 22 -10.82 20.60 4.59
C GLU A 22 -12.30 20.56 4.16
N VAL A 23 -12.85 19.38 3.84
CA VAL A 23 -14.20 19.23 3.30
C VAL A 23 -15.13 18.57 4.31
N ALA A 24 -16.07 19.35 4.84
CA ALA A 24 -17.09 18.84 5.75
C ALA A 24 -17.93 17.74 5.06
N GLY A 25 -18.05 16.58 5.71
CA GLY A 25 -18.78 15.42 5.18
C GLY A 25 -17.98 14.52 4.23
N PHE A 26 -16.70 14.84 3.97
CA PHE A 26 -15.79 13.94 3.27
C PHE A 26 -15.30 12.85 4.23
N ASP A 27 -15.56 11.59 3.91
CA ASP A 27 -15.07 10.44 4.66
C ASP A 27 -13.85 9.84 3.95
N PRO A 28 -12.62 10.10 4.42
CA PRO A 28 -11.42 9.60 3.76
C PRO A 28 -11.35 8.07 3.75
N ASN A 29 -12.03 7.37 4.67
CA ASN A 29 -12.02 5.90 4.72
C ASN A 29 -12.78 5.26 3.56
N ARG A 30 -13.59 6.04 2.83
CA ARG A 30 -14.30 5.58 1.62
C ARG A 30 -13.46 5.64 0.37
N TYR A 31 -12.34 6.35 0.40
CA TYR A 31 -11.50 6.58 -0.76
C TYR A 31 -10.15 5.89 -0.57
N PHE A 32 -9.70 5.24 -1.64
CA PHE A 32 -8.49 4.45 -1.62
C PHE A 32 -7.41 5.13 -2.46
N ASP A 33 -6.24 5.38 -1.87
CA ASP A 33 -5.11 5.94 -2.60
C ASP A 33 -4.41 4.83 -3.42
N GLN A 34 -4.73 4.80 -4.72
CA GLN A 34 -4.14 3.84 -5.64
C GLN A 34 -2.64 4.08 -5.86
N GLN A 35 -2.13 5.30 -5.70
CA GLN A 35 -0.72 5.62 -5.88
C GLN A 35 0.11 5.05 -4.73
N ASP A 36 -0.36 5.21 -3.50
CA ASP A 36 0.28 4.64 -2.31
C ASP A 36 0.34 3.12 -2.37
N LEU A 37 -0.73 2.46 -2.84
CA LEU A 37 -0.72 1.01 -3.04
C LEU A 37 0.34 0.56 -4.06
N GLN A 38 0.45 1.28 -5.19
CA GLN A 38 1.44 0.95 -6.22
C GLN A 38 2.87 1.21 -5.73
N ALA A 39 3.09 2.29 -4.99
CA ALA A 39 4.37 2.60 -4.37
C ALA A 39 4.77 1.51 -3.37
N ALA A 40 3.83 1.06 -2.53
CA ALA A 40 4.04 -0.03 -1.57
C ALA A 40 4.37 -1.36 -2.27
N ARG A 41 3.65 -1.72 -3.35
CA ARG A 41 3.95 -2.91 -4.17
C ARG A 41 5.33 -2.85 -4.81
N ALA A 42 5.67 -1.71 -5.41
CA ALA A 42 6.98 -1.53 -6.03
C ALA A 42 8.12 -1.55 -4.98
N ALA A 43 7.88 -1.03 -3.78
CA ALA A 43 8.82 -1.14 -2.67
C ALA A 43 8.95 -2.60 -2.19
N ALA A 44 7.84 -3.34 -2.10
CA ALA A 44 7.83 -4.75 -1.73
C ALA A 44 8.64 -5.62 -2.72
N GLN A 45 8.54 -5.35 -4.02
CA GLN A 45 9.35 -6.02 -5.04
C GLN A 45 10.85 -5.74 -4.89
N ARG A 46 11.23 -4.51 -4.50
CA ARG A 46 12.63 -4.14 -4.28
C ARG A 46 13.19 -4.79 -3.01
N TRP A 47 12.37 -4.96 -1.97
CA TRP A 47 12.78 -5.44 -0.65
C TRP A 47 11.95 -6.64 -0.19
N PRO A 48 12.13 -7.82 -0.80
CA PRO A 48 11.25 -8.98 -0.61
C PRO A 48 11.25 -9.52 0.84
N LEU A 49 12.38 -9.51 1.54
CA LEU A 49 12.43 -9.95 2.95
C LEU A 49 11.60 -9.02 3.86
N LEU A 50 11.66 -7.71 3.62
CA LEU A 50 10.88 -6.73 4.38
C LEU A 50 9.40 -6.83 4.02
N ALA A 51 9.09 -7.06 2.74
CA ALA A 51 7.73 -7.30 2.28
C ALA A 51 7.07 -8.50 2.99
N SER A 52 7.80 -9.61 3.14
CA SER A 52 7.32 -10.80 3.84
C SER A 52 7.04 -10.52 5.31
N LEU A 53 7.95 -9.81 6.00
CA LEU A 53 7.75 -9.41 7.40
C LEU A 53 6.52 -8.49 7.57
N LEU A 54 6.24 -7.64 6.59
CA LEU A 54 5.13 -6.69 6.59
C LEU A 54 3.83 -7.26 6.00
N GLY A 55 3.81 -8.52 5.54
CA GLY A 55 2.63 -9.16 4.98
C GLY A 55 2.26 -8.72 3.54
N TYR A 56 3.18 -8.11 2.79
CA TYR A 56 2.96 -7.73 1.39
C TYR A 56 3.13 -8.89 0.39
N ASP A 57 3.63 -10.05 0.85
CA ASP A 57 3.95 -11.23 0.04
C ASP A 57 2.70 -12.04 -0.38
N SER A 58 1.53 -11.79 0.24
CA SER A 58 0.30 -12.57 0.00
C SER A 58 -0.57 -12.07 -1.16
N ALA A 59 -0.07 -11.17 -2.02
CA ALA A 59 -0.77 -10.77 -3.25
C ALA A 59 -0.28 -11.59 -4.45
N VAL A 60 -0.47 -12.91 -4.39
CA VAL A 60 -0.49 -13.74 -5.60
C VAL A 60 -1.96 -13.99 -5.97
N PRO A 61 -2.55 -13.25 -6.92
CA PRO A 61 -3.69 -13.78 -7.64
C PRO A 61 -3.12 -14.81 -8.62
N VAL A 62 -3.11 -16.08 -8.22
CA VAL A 62 -3.07 -17.19 -9.17
C VAL A 62 -4.42 -17.14 -9.90
N LEU A 63 -4.48 -16.34 -10.96
CA LEU A 63 -5.25 -16.67 -12.14
C LEU A 63 -4.33 -17.49 -13.05
N ALA A 64 -3.89 -18.66 -12.56
CA ALA A 64 -3.45 -19.73 -13.43
C ALA A 64 -4.73 -20.47 -13.84
N GLY A 65 -4.90 -20.62 -15.16
CA GLY A 65 -6.05 -21.29 -15.75
C GLY A 65 -6.23 -22.69 -15.19
N ASN A 66 -7.49 -23.02 -14.92
CA ASN A 66 -7.95 -24.39 -15.00
C ASN A 66 -8.68 -24.50 -16.34
N ASP A 67 -7.92 -24.82 -17.38
CA ASP A 67 -8.45 -25.57 -18.52
C ASP A 67 -8.90 -26.96 -18.04
N ASP A 68 -9.87 -27.52 -18.76
CA ASP A 68 -10.42 -28.88 -18.71
C ASP A 68 -11.48 -29.22 -17.64
N HIS A 69 -12.75 -29.22 -18.11
CA HIS A 69 -13.62 -30.38 -17.92
C HIS A 69 -14.60 -30.54 -19.10
N ALA A 70 -14.33 -31.59 -19.90
CA ALA A 70 -15.22 -32.46 -20.68
C ALA A 70 -16.03 -31.90 -21.88
#